data_AF-A0A2H0T5S4-F1
#
_entry.id   AF-A0A2H0T5S4-F1
#
_cell.length_a   1.000
_cell.length_b   1.000
_cell.length_c   1.000
_cell.angle_alpha   90.00
_cell.angle_beta   90.00
_cell.angle_gamma   90.00
#
_symmetry.space_group_name_H-M   'P 1'
#
loop_
_entity.id
_entity.type
_entity.pdbx_description
1 polymer ?
#
loop_
_entity_poly.entity_id
_entity_poly.type
_entity_poly.pdbx_seq_one_letter_code
_entity_poly.pdbx_strand_id
1 'polypeptide(L)'
;MKNKYRWLILALTAIIFIFSGIKFFDCGEGEQTVRAIPKESKIPKPQRIIIRFKEGATKKDKKDFFDKLGAKIIAQDVFGFDIAEWASPEKPITKGIINSAYTLEVKQRITIDKYEIEGLAYRKLLPKSGCIPSRPETKIRDKLIVPWYERFIENEKAHAFLENAKVSLEPNGIVIIDDGPQMTHKDIEPVIKKNELGHAIYWINEHNRIKKFMSDHGTHVGCLAAGYRDKNGIDGIAYKKSYLLPLLINYNDTGAFFVSDIAIGLKYFRTLELLGRIRFRVVNMSFHISWPSIIIYQVMKELDDKIFVIAAGNENLDLDIAKTYPPSWDLPNKIVVGATREDEHLAYFSNYGLNSVDIVAPGKNITSCALGDRYMKMSGTSMASPITAGAVSLLFSMDMNASVNRIKQALFMGAVSVRFLERKIKYARRLNVNLAVRNFDVILHN
;
A
#
# COMPACT_ATOMS: atom_id res chain seq x y z
N MET A 1 -24.01 -39.95 -45.66
CA MET A 1 -22.67 -39.49 -46.10
C MET A 1 -22.25 -38.29 -45.24
N LYS A 2 -21.86 -38.48 -43.98
CA LYS A 2 -20.49 -38.75 -43.50
C LYS A 2 -19.40 -37.94 -44.21
N ASN A 3 -18.78 -37.05 -43.43
CA ASN A 3 -17.39 -36.58 -43.47
C ASN A 3 -16.77 -36.21 -44.82
N LYS A 4 -16.57 -34.91 -45.07
CA LYS A 4 -15.39 -34.45 -45.85
C LYS A 4 -14.97 -32.97 -45.78
N TYR A 5 -15.41 -32.18 -44.79
CA TYR A 5 -14.97 -30.76 -44.69
C TYR A 5 -14.70 -30.29 -43.25
N ARG A 6 -13.94 -31.06 -42.46
CA ARG A 6 -13.53 -30.67 -41.09
C ARG A 6 -12.03 -30.58 -40.84
N TRP A 7 -11.21 -30.81 -41.86
CA TRP A 7 -9.76 -30.60 -41.82
C TRP A 7 -9.30 -30.12 -43.19
N LEU A 8 -9.42 -28.82 -43.42
CA LEU A 8 -8.49 -28.00 -44.19
C LEU A 8 -9.04 -26.57 -44.14
N ILE A 9 -8.63 -25.82 -43.11
CA ILE A 9 -7.87 -24.57 -43.25
C ILE A 9 -8.82 -23.39 -42.98
N LEU A 10 -8.98 -22.88 -41.75
CA LEU A 10 -7.96 -22.56 -40.73
C LEU A 10 -6.85 -21.61 -41.23
N ALA A 11 -7.05 -20.93 -42.37
CA ALA A 11 -6.17 -19.84 -42.85
C ALA A 11 -6.90 -18.60 -43.37
N LEU A 12 -8.16 -18.35 -42.97
CA LEU A 12 -8.91 -17.17 -43.43
C LEU A 12 -9.57 -16.36 -42.29
N THR A 13 -9.00 -16.44 -41.10
CA THR A 13 -9.30 -15.53 -39.96
C THR A 13 -8.01 -15.08 -39.26
N ALA A 14 -6.97 -14.88 -40.06
CA ALA A 14 -5.74 -14.21 -39.67
C ALA A 14 -5.31 -13.33 -40.85
N ILE A 15 -5.91 -12.14 -40.98
CA ILE A 15 -5.43 -10.92 -41.68
C ILE A 15 -6.50 -9.87 -41.41
N ILE A 16 -6.44 -9.22 -40.25
CA ILE A 16 -6.70 -7.79 -39.99
C ILE A 16 -6.08 -7.51 -38.61
N PHE A 17 -4.76 -7.29 -38.54
CA PHE A 17 -4.06 -6.55 -37.47
C PHE A 17 -2.55 -6.53 -37.74
N ILE A 18 -2.12 -6.01 -38.89
CA ILE A 18 -0.75 -5.53 -39.10
C ILE A 18 -0.87 -4.26 -39.95
N PHE A 19 -0.13 -3.21 -39.55
CA PHE A 19 -0.08 -1.84 -40.07
C PHE A 19 -0.96 -0.78 -39.37
N SER A 20 -0.58 -0.45 -38.14
CA SER A 20 -0.31 0.96 -37.81
C SER A 20 1.02 1.02 -37.03
N GLY A 21 2.07 1.40 -37.73
CA GLY A 21 3.37 1.68 -37.13
C GLY A 21 3.27 2.94 -36.29
N ILE A 22 3.08 2.77 -34.98
CA ILE A 22 3.44 3.78 -34.00
C ILE A 22 4.85 3.42 -33.52
N LYS A 23 5.83 4.24 -33.93
CA LYS A 23 7.18 4.22 -33.38
C LYS A 23 7.08 4.49 -31.89
N PHE A 24 7.39 3.49 -31.07
CA PHE A 24 7.78 3.75 -29.68
C PHE A 24 9.07 4.57 -29.73
N PHE A 25 9.02 5.78 -29.17
CA PHE A 25 10.21 6.56 -28.93
C PHE A 25 11.13 5.78 -28.00
N ASP A 26 12.35 5.63 -28.50
CA ASP A 26 13.56 5.21 -27.81
C ASP A 26 13.65 5.88 -26.42
N CYS A 27 13.48 5.09 -25.36
CA CYS A 27 13.86 5.49 -24.01
C CYS A 27 15.21 4.85 -23.74
N GLY A 28 16.27 5.64 -23.94
CA GLY A 28 17.65 5.25 -23.80
C GLY A 28 17.96 4.57 -22.47
N GLU A 29 18.57 3.40 -22.62
CA GLU A 29 19.61 2.75 -21.81
C GLU A 29 19.53 2.87 -20.28
N GLY A 30 18.91 1.82 -19.73
CA GLY A 30 19.13 1.33 -18.37
C GLY A 30 18.37 0.02 -18.24
N GLU A 31 18.94 -1.07 -18.77
CA GLU A 31 18.37 -2.43 -18.72
C GLU A 31 17.96 -2.80 -17.28
N GLN A 32 16.67 -2.71 -16.99
CA GLN A 32 16.02 -3.70 -16.14
C GLN A 32 15.15 -4.54 -17.06
N THR A 33 15.69 -5.68 -17.45
CA THR A 33 14.91 -6.75 -18.04
C THR A 33 13.73 -7.02 -17.11
N VAL A 34 12.53 -6.68 -17.56
CA VAL A 34 11.30 -7.29 -17.07
C VAL A 34 11.48 -8.78 -17.34
N ARG A 35 12.00 -9.53 -16.36
CA ARG A 35 12.06 -10.98 -16.45
C ARG A 35 10.62 -11.43 -16.63
N ALA A 36 10.34 -11.97 -17.80
CA ALA A 36 9.11 -12.66 -18.09
C ALA A 36 8.78 -13.58 -16.91
N ILE A 37 7.52 -13.54 -16.48
CA ILE A 37 6.95 -14.48 -15.50
C ILE A 37 7.45 -15.87 -15.91
N PRO A 38 8.13 -16.62 -15.03
CA PRO A 38 8.62 -17.92 -15.41
C PRO A 38 7.44 -18.75 -15.91
N LYS A 39 7.56 -19.29 -17.13
CA LYS A 39 6.69 -20.37 -17.60
C LYS A 39 6.70 -21.47 -16.56
N GLU A 40 5.57 -21.70 -15.90
CA GLU A 40 5.25 -22.87 -15.08
C GLU A 40 6.31 -23.31 -14.04
N SER A 41 7.12 -22.40 -13.49
CA SER A 41 8.00 -22.76 -12.38
C SER A 41 7.19 -22.81 -11.08
N LYS A 42 6.77 -24.02 -10.68
CA LYS A 42 6.24 -24.42 -9.36
C LYS A 42 5.72 -23.24 -8.51
N ILE A 43 4.49 -22.81 -8.78
CA ILE A 43 3.74 -21.93 -7.88
C ILE A 43 3.82 -22.56 -6.46
N PRO A 44 4.27 -21.83 -5.43
CA PRO A 44 4.34 -22.39 -4.08
C PRO A 44 2.95 -22.89 -3.68
N LYS A 45 2.85 -24.18 -3.34
CA LYS A 45 1.61 -24.78 -2.84
C LYS A 45 1.17 -23.96 -1.60
N PRO A 46 -0.08 -23.46 -1.53
CA PRO A 46 -0.55 -22.72 -0.36
C PRO A 46 -0.42 -23.59 0.90
N GLN A 47 0.03 -23.01 2.01
CA GLN A 47 0.14 -23.72 3.29
C GLN A 47 -0.97 -23.30 4.26
N ARG A 48 -1.51 -22.09 4.12
CA ARG A 48 -2.57 -21.51 4.97
C ARG A 48 -3.67 -20.86 4.14
N ILE A 49 -4.89 -20.95 4.67
CA ILE A 49 -6.08 -20.25 4.18
C ILE A 49 -6.65 -19.46 5.37
N ILE A 50 -7.00 -18.20 5.13
CA ILE A 50 -7.78 -17.38 6.06
C ILE A 50 -9.19 -17.32 5.51
N ILE A 51 -10.18 -17.68 6.32
CA ILE A 51 -11.58 -17.70 5.95
C ILE A 51 -12.43 -16.95 6.96
N ARG A 52 -13.36 -16.14 6.47
CA ARG A 52 -14.48 -15.66 7.28
C ARG A 52 -15.74 -16.38 6.83
N PHE A 53 -16.38 -17.08 7.77
CA PHE A 53 -17.71 -17.61 7.57
C PHE A 53 -18.74 -16.54 7.94
N LYS A 54 -19.91 -16.62 7.31
CA LYS A 54 -21.05 -15.80 7.69
C LYS A 54 -21.41 -15.99 9.17
N GLU A 55 -21.92 -14.91 9.75
CA GLU A 55 -22.49 -14.93 11.10
C GLU A 55 -23.56 -16.03 11.23
N GLY A 56 -23.46 -16.84 12.29
CA GLY A 56 -24.33 -18.00 12.53
C GLY A 56 -23.78 -19.36 12.05
N ALA A 57 -22.64 -19.41 11.35
CA ALA A 57 -21.99 -20.68 11.02
C ALA A 57 -21.56 -21.43 12.29
N THR A 58 -22.09 -22.64 12.49
CA THR A 58 -21.79 -23.43 13.70
C THR A 58 -20.36 -23.96 13.69
N LYS A 59 -19.81 -24.33 14.85
CA LYS A 59 -18.51 -25.02 14.94
C LYS A 59 -18.47 -26.30 14.08
N LYS A 60 -19.62 -26.99 13.97
CA LYS A 60 -19.77 -28.17 13.12
C LYS A 60 -19.68 -27.81 11.64
N ASP A 61 -20.38 -26.77 11.19
CA ASP A 61 -20.34 -26.30 9.81
C ASP A 61 -18.93 -25.91 9.37
N LYS A 62 -18.20 -25.18 10.22
CA LYS A 62 -16.80 -24.82 9.99
C LYS A 62 -15.91 -26.06 9.89
N LYS A 63 -16.03 -26.99 10.85
CA LYS A 63 -15.26 -28.24 10.87
C LYS A 63 -15.52 -29.08 9.62
N ASP A 64 -16.80 -29.32 9.28
CA ASP A 64 -17.21 -30.08 8.10
C ASP A 64 -16.66 -29.46 6.81
N PHE A 65 -16.65 -28.13 6.72
CA PHE A 65 -16.07 -27.41 5.59
C PHE A 65 -14.55 -27.64 5.46
N PHE A 66 -13.79 -27.48 6.55
CA PHE A 66 -12.34 -27.66 6.51
C PHE A 66 -11.93 -29.14 6.35
N ASP A 67 -12.68 -30.08 6.93
CA ASP A 67 -12.47 -31.52 6.73
C ASP A 67 -12.64 -31.89 5.24
N LYS A 68 -13.65 -31.35 4.56
CA LYS A 68 -13.83 -31.49 3.09
C LYS A 68 -12.65 -30.92 2.30
N LEU A 69 -12.09 -29.78 2.75
CA LEU A 69 -10.90 -29.18 2.15
C LEU A 69 -9.61 -29.95 2.43
N GLY A 70 -9.60 -30.89 3.37
CA GLY A 70 -8.35 -31.47 3.89
C GLY A 70 -7.49 -30.42 4.61
N ALA A 71 -8.14 -29.45 5.26
CA ALA A 71 -7.51 -28.41 6.05
C ALA A 71 -7.84 -28.60 7.53
N LYS A 72 -6.96 -28.16 8.42
CA LYS A 72 -7.18 -28.15 9.87
C LYS A 72 -7.22 -26.71 10.35
N ILE A 73 -8.29 -26.33 11.05
CA ILE A 73 -8.33 -25.05 11.77
C ILE A 73 -7.25 -25.09 12.85
N ILE A 74 -6.38 -24.09 12.84
CA ILE A 74 -5.29 -23.95 13.81
C ILE A 74 -5.52 -22.79 14.78
N ALA A 75 -6.29 -21.79 14.39
CA ALA A 75 -6.61 -20.64 15.23
C ALA A 75 -7.85 -19.90 14.72
N GLN A 76 -8.43 -19.08 15.60
CA GLN A 76 -9.35 -18.00 15.23
C GLN A 76 -8.72 -16.68 15.72
N ASP A 77 -8.74 -15.63 14.89
CA ASP A 77 -8.10 -14.36 15.26
C ASP A 77 -9.07 -13.33 15.87
N VAL A 78 -8.51 -12.17 16.23
CA VAL A 78 -9.20 -11.06 16.90
C VAL A 78 -10.34 -10.45 16.08
N PHE A 79 -10.38 -10.69 14.77
CA PHE A 79 -11.47 -10.24 13.89
C PHE A 79 -12.44 -11.40 13.56
N GLY A 80 -12.28 -12.54 14.22
CA GLY A 80 -13.16 -13.70 14.07
C GLY A 80 -12.90 -14.55 12.84
N PHE A 81 -11.81 -14.32 12.08
CA PHE A 81 -11.46 -15.17 10.94
C PHE A 81 -10.87 -16.50 11.43
N ASP A 82 -11.29 -17.58 10.81
CA ASP A 82 -10.73 -18.91 11.01
C ASP A 82 -9.47 -19.05 10.14
N ILE A 83 -8.37 -19.43 10.78
CA ILE A 83 -7.09 -19.71 10.12
C ILE A 83 -6.94 -21.22 10.06
N ALA A 84 -6.78 -21.75 8.85
CA ALA A 84 -6.60 -23.18 8.64
C ALA A 84 -5.36 -23.48 7.80
N GLU A 85 -4.72 -24.60 8.11
CA GLU A 85 -3.57 -25.15 7.37
C GLU A 85 -3.98 -26.36 6.54
N TRP A 86 -3.46 -26.47 5.32
CA TRP A 86 -3.70 -27.66 4.50
C TRP A 86 -2.84 -28.84 4.94
N ALA A 87 -3.47 -30.00 5.11
CA ALA A 87 -2.77 -31.26 5.25
C ALA A 87 -2.25 -31.78 3.90
N SER A 88 -2.97 -31.54 2.78
CA SER A 88 -2.50 -31.83 1.41
C SER A 88 -3.33 -31.10 0.33
N PRO A 89 -2.71 -30.33 -0.58
CA PRO A 89 -3.42 -29.53 -1.61
C PRO A 89 -3.85 -30.33 -2.85
N GLU A 90 -3.73 -31.65 -2.86
CA GLU A 90 -3.91 -32.45 -4.09
C GLU A 90 -5.35 -32.91 -4.35
N LYS A 91 -6.30 -32.61 -3.45
CA LYS A 91 -7.70 -33.03 -3.61
C LYS A 91 -8.41 -32.32 -4.79
N PRO A 92 -9.41 -32.94 -5.45
CA PRO A 92 -10.16 -32.33 -6.56
C PRO A 92 -10.91 -31.05 -6.16
N ILE A 93 -11.52 -31.04 -4.97
CA ILE A 93 -12.23 -29.88 -4.42
C ILE A 93 -11.25 -28.71 -4.24
N THR A 94 -10.04 -28.97 -3.74
CA THR A 94 -9.01 -27.95 -3.60
C THR A 94 -8.55 -27.41 -4.95
N LYS A 95 -8.41 -28.24 -6.01
CA LYS A 95 -8.08 -27.75 -7.37
C LYS A 95 -9.15 -26.82 -7.95
N GLY A 96 -10.43 -27.15 -7.79
CA GLY A 96 -11.54 -26.29 -8.25
C GLY A 96 -11.57 -24.95 -7.53
N ILE A 97 -11.38 -24.96 -6.21
CA ILE A 97 -11.34 -23.74 -5.38
C ILE A 97 -10.12 -22.89 -5.73
N ILE A 98 -8.94 -23.51 -5.86
CA ILE A 98 -7.69 -22.83 -6.29
C ILE A 98 -7.91 -22.11 -7.62
N ASN A 99 -8.50 -22.77 -8.62
CA ASN A 99 -8.77 -22.16 -9.92
C ASN A 99 -9.79 -21.00 -9.85
N SER A 100 -10.88 -21.17 -9.09
CA SER A 100 -11.89 -20.13 -8.93
C SER A 100 -11.38 -18.89 -8.18
N ALA A 101 -10.44 -19.07 -7.25
CA ALA A 101 -9.90 -17.99 -6.44
C ALA A 101 -8.96 -17.06 -7.24
N TYR A 102 -8.34 -17.56 -8.32
CA TYR A 102 -7.49 -16.76 -9.20
C TYR A 102 -8.24 -15.69 -10.01
N THR A 103 -9.56 -15.85 -10.19
CA THR A 103 -10.43 -15.04 -11.06
C THR A 103 -11.56 -14.34 -10.32
N LEU A 104 -11.45 -14.17 -9.00
CA LEU A 104 -12.50 -13.51 -8.20
C LEU A 104 -12.64 -12.04 -8.62
N GLU A 105 -13.60 -11.76 -9.50
CA GLU A 105 -14.36 -10.51 -9.44
C GLU A 105 -15.00 -10.41 -8.06
N VAL A 106 -15.24 -9.19 -7.56
CA VAL A 106 -15.98 -8.94 -6.32
C VAL A 106 -17.43 -9.43 -6.47
N LYS A 107 -17.65 -10.74 -6.44
CA LYS A 107 -18.91 -11.34 -6.02
C LYS A 107 -18.74 -11.55 -4.53
N GLN A 108 -19.45 -10.73 -3.75
CA GLN A 108 -19.39 -10.65 -2.28
C GLN A 108 -19.68 -11.99 -1.55
N ARG A 109 -19.87 -13.10 -2.27
CA ARG A 109 -20.30 -14.40 -1.75
C ARG A 109 -19.69 -15.52 -2.57
N ILE A 110 -18.92 -16.39 -1.92
CA ILE A 110 -18.62 -17.71 -2.47
C ILE A 110 -19.52 -18.69 -1.74
N THR A 111 -20.44 -19.34 -2.46
CA THR A 111 -21.19 -20.47 -1.93
C THR A 111 -20.45 -21.74 -2.32
N ILE A 112 -19.90 -22.46 -1.35
CA ILE A 112 -19.37 -23.82 -1.55
C ILE A 112 -20.34 -24.78 -0.86
N ASP A 113 -21.02 -25.61 -1.66
CA ASP A 113 -22.17 -26.41 -1.21
C ASP A 113 -23.27 -25.54 -0.56
N LYS A 114 -23.48 -25.69 0.77
CA LYS A 114 -24.45 -24.94 1.58
C LYS A 114 -23.83 -23.76 2.35
N TYR A 115 -22.51 -23.55 2.23
CA TYR A 115 -21.76 -22.62 3.09
C TYR A 115 -21.51 -21.30 2.37
N GLU A 116 -21.95 -20.19 2.99
CA GLU A 116 -21.63 -18.83 2.54
C GLU A 116 -20.29 -18.39 3.15
N ILE A 117 -19.29 -18.23 2.30
CA ILE A 117 -17.95 -17.75 2.65
C ILE A 117 -17.88 -16.27 2.32
N GLU A 118 -17.64 -15.47 3.35
CA GLU A 118 -17.48 -14.02 3.25
C GLU A 118 -16.04 -13.63 2.91
N GLY A 119 -15.07 -14.55 2.95
CA GLY A 119 -13.78 -14.29 2.37
C GLY A 119 -12.81 -15.45 2.31
N LEU A 120 -12.01 -15.52 1.24
CA LEU A 120 -10.97 -16.53 1.02
C LEU A 120 -9.67 -15.82 0.64
N ALA A 121 -8.62 -15.95 1.46
CA ALA A 121 -7.26 -15.51 1.09
C ALA A 121 -6.43 -16.76 0.86
N TYR A 122 -5.88 -16.84 -0.34
CA TYR A 122 -4.88 -17.84 -0.70
C TYR A 122 -3.53 -17.15 -0.82
N ARG A 123 -2.50 -17.98 -0.73
CA ARG A 123 -1.09 -17.63 -0.93
C ARG A 123 -0.84 -17.33 -2.42
N LYS A 124 -1.37 -16.20 -2.95
CA LYS A 124 -1.01 -15.69 -4.29
C LYS A 124 0.22 -14.83 -4.15
N LEU A 125 1.31 -15.24 -4.79
CA LEU A 125 2.45 -14.38 -4.96
C LEU A 125 2.06 -13.29 -5.97
N LEU A 126 1.89 -12.07 -5.50
CA LEU A 126 1.52 -10.95 -6.36
C LEU A 126 2.77 -10.10 -6.61
N PRO A 127 3.09 -9.77 -7.88
CA PRO A 127 4.12 -8.78 -8.15
C PRO A 127 3.65 -7.46 -7.56
N LYS A 128 4.53 -6.77 -6.83
CA LYS A 128 4.29 -5.39 -6.43
C LYS A 128 4.41 -4.50 -7.67
N SER A 129 3.53 -3.52 -7.79
CA SER A 129 3.64 -2.50 -8.82
C SER A 129 5.00 -1.81 -8.72
N GLY A 130 5.76 -1.79 -9.82
CA GLY A 130 7.12 -1.29 -9.84
C GLY A 130 7.20 0.22 -9.56
N CYS A 131 8.27 0.63 -8.89
CA CYS A 131 8.73 2.02 -8.89
C CYS A 131 9.85 2.17 -9.91
N ILE A 132 10.05 3.39 -10.40
CA ILE A 132 11.13 3.70 -11.34
C ILE A 132 12.28 4.32 -10.54
N PRO A 133 13.30 3.55 -10.12
CA PRO A 133 14.49 4.12 -9.53
C PRO A 133 15.25 4.91 -10.58
N SER A 134 15.71 6.10 -10.23
CA SER A 134 16.74 6.80 -11.00
C SER A 134 18.11 6.54 -10.36
N ARG A 135 19.21 6.75 -11.10
CA ARG A 135 20.58 6.43 -10.66
C ARG A 135 20.82 6.90 -9.21
N PRO A 136 21.39 6.05 -8.33
CA PRO A 136 21.71 6.46 -6.97
C PRO A 136 22.69 7.64 -7.02
N GLU A 137 22.37 8.73 -6.33
CA GLU A 137 23.34 9.80 -6.11
C GLU A 137 24.36 9.27 -5.09
N THR A 138 25.52 8.85 -5.58
CA THR A 138 26.63 8.39 -4.74
C THR A 138 27.13 9.55 -3.88
N LYS A 139 26.86 9.48 -2.58
CA LYS A 139 27.33 10.39 -1.53
C LYS A 139 27.04 11.86 -1.84
N ILE A 140 25.89 12.34 -1.37
CA ILE A 140 25.60 13.78 -1.28
C ILE A 140 26.62 14.38 -0.30
N ARG A 141 27.65 15.03 -0.84
CA ARG A 141 28.67 15.74 -0.07
C ARG A 141 28.06 17.03 0.47
N ASP A 142 27.98 17.13 1.79
CA ASP A 142 27.94 18.35 2.61
C ASP A 142 26.89 19.44 2.31
N LYS A 143 25.86 19.18 1.50
CA LYS A 143 24.75 20.11 1.28
C LYS A 143 23.43 19.52 1.77
N LEU A 144 22.68 20.35 2.51
CA LEU A 144 21.32 20.06 2.95
C LEU A 144 20.44 19.68 1.75
N ILE A 145 19.73 18.56 1.86
CA ILE A 145 18.78 18.13 0.84
C ILE A 145 17.47 18.87 1.10
N VAL A 146 17.17 19.87 0.29
CA VAL A 146 15.84 20.51 0.24
C VAL A 146 15.09 19.90 -0.94
N PRO A 147 14.07 19.07 -0.72
CA PRO A 147 13.31 18.48 -1.81
C PRO A 147 12.59 19.56 -2.62
N TRP A 148 12.57 19.42 -3.95
CA TRP A 148 11.90 20.40 -4.84
C TRP A 148 10.45 20.65 -4.46
N TYR A 149 9.81 19.66 -3.85
CA TYR A 149 8.41 19.69 -3.50
C TYR A 149 8.08 20.55 -2.28
N GLU A 150 9.08 20.98 -1.51
CA GLU A 150 8.87 21.78 -0.31
C GLU A 150 8.13 23.09 -0.63
N ARG A 151 8.43 23.71 -1.78
CA ARG A 151 7.74 24.92 -2.26
C ARG A 151 6.24 24.73 -2.52
N PHE A 152 5.79 23.48 -2.61
CA PHE A 152 4.41 23.12 -2.94
C PHE A 152 3.64 22.60 -1.73
N ILE A 153 4.26 21.73 -0.94
CA ILE A 153 3.61 21.15 0.23
C ILE A 153 3.76 22.01 1.48
N GLU A 154 4.78 22.88 1.52
CA GLU A 154 5.07 23.80 2.63
C GLU A 154 5.19 23.12 4.00
N ASN A 155 5.86 21.97 4.07
CA ASN A 155 6.01 21.22 5.31
C ASN A 155 6.77 22.03 6.39
N GLU A 156 7.84 22.73 6.03
CA GLU A 156 8.61 23.56 6.97
C GLU A 156 7.75 24.67 7.58
N LYS A 157 6.87 25.30 6.78
CA LYS A 157 5.92 26.30 7.29
C LYS A 157 4.89 25.69 8.24
N ALA A 158 4.46 24.45 7.99
CA ALA A 158 3.54 23.73 8.86
C ALA A 158 4.16 23.48 10.24
N HIS A 159 5.39 22.95 10.28
CA HIS A 159 6.11 22.72 11.53
C HIS A 159 6.44 24.01 12.27
N ALA A 160 6.88 25.06 11.56
CA ALA A 160 7.12 26.37 12.15
C ALA A 160 5.84 26.96 12.76
N PHE A 161 4.68 26.78 12.12
CA PHE A 161 3.40 27.18 12.70
C PHE A 161 3.10 26.42 14.00
N LEU A 162 3.21 25.09 13.99
CA LEU A 162 2.95 24.25 15.16
C LEU A 162 3.85 24.62 16.35
N GLU A 163 5.13 24.89 16.10
CA GLU A 163 6.09 25.33 17.11
C GLU A 163 5.74 26.74 17.65
N ASN A 164 5.49 27.71 16.76
CA ASN A 164 5.21 29.10 17.16
C ASN A 164 3.86 29.25 17.87
N ALA A 165 2.84 28.51 17.43
CA ALA A 165 1.52 28.48 18.07
C ALA A 165 1.50 27.63 19.35
N LYS A 166 2.62 26.93 19.68
CA LYS A 166 2.74 26.05 20.85
C LYS A 166 1.64 24.99 20.88
N VAL A 167 1.27 24.45 19.72
CA VAL A 167 0.28 23.37 19.64
C VAL A 167 0.85 22.13 20.34
N SER A 168 0.13 21.63 21.36
CA SER A 168 0.51 20.39 22.03
C SER A 168 0.29 19.23 21.09
N LEU A 169 1.35 18.50 20.77
CA LEU A 169 1.29 17.36 19.86
C LEU A 169 1.40 16.04 20.63
N GLU A 170 0.39 15.19 20.49
CA GLU A 170 0.36 13.85 21.04
C GLU A 170 1.25 12.89 20.23
N PRO A 171 1.97 11.95 20.86
CA PRO A 171 2.71 10.92 20.15
C PRO A 171 1.80 10.07 19.26
N ASN A 172 2.09 10.04 17.96
CA ASN A 172 1.39 9.22 16.96
C ASN A 172 2.40 8.31 16.23
N GLY A 173 1.91 7.54 15.27
CA GLY A 173 2.76 6.84 14.33
C GLY A 173 2.07 6.42 13.06
N ILE A 174 2.89 5.92 12.15
CA ILE A 174 2.54 5.53 10.79
C ILE A 174 2.94 4.07 10.62
N VAL A 175 1.96 3.23 10.35
CA VAL A 175 2.19 1.85 9.97
C VAL A 175 2.61 1.82 8.50
N ILE A 176 3.78 1.28 8.20
CA ILE A 176 4.30 1.16 6.83
C ILE A 176 4.18 -0.29 6.40
N ILE A 177 3.24 -0.59 5.50
CA ILE A 177 3.13 -1.91 4.87
C ILE A 177 3.97 -1.91 3.60
N ASP A 178 5.16 -2.48 3.66
CA ASP A 178 6.12 -2.45 2.56
C ASP A 178 7.15 -3.60 2.66
N ASP A 179 8.25 -3.53 1.91
CA ASP A 179 9.32 -4.53 1.91
C ASP A 179 10.34 -4.31 3.04
N GLY A 180 10.08 -3.34 3.92
CA GLY A 180 10.88 -3.01 5.09
C GLY A 180 11.89 -1.89 4.85
N PRO A 181 11.99 -0.90 5.76
CA PRO A 181 13.09 0.05 5.75
C PRO A 181 14.37 -0.55 6.33
N GLN A 182 15.53 -0.01 5.96
CA GLN A 182 16.73 -0.15 6.77
C GLN A 182 16.48 0.56 8.11
N MET A 183 16.09 -0.20 9.13
CA MET A 183 15.77 0.34 10.47
C MET A 183 16.98 0.98 11.15
N THR A 184 18.20 0.63 10.73
CA THR A 184 19.46 1.22 11.20
C THR A 184 19.91 2.42 10.35
N HIS A 185 19.11 2.85 9.37
CA HIS A 185 19.44 4.03 8.59
C HIS A 185 19.41 5.23 9.53
N LYS A 186 20.44 6.07 9.50
CA LYS A 186 20.62 7.19 10.45
C LYS A 186 19.41 8.13 10.57
N ASP A 187 18.70 8.37 9.45
CA ASP A 187 17.50 9.21 9.43
C ASP A 187 16.19 8.45 9.76
N ILE A 188 16.23 7.12 9.90
CA ILE A 188 15.04 6.28 10.18
C ILE A 188 15.09 5.72 11.59
N GLU A 189 16.26 5.28 12.06
CA GLU A 189 16.45 4.69 13.38
C GLU A 189 15.82 5.53 14.52
N PRO A 190 15.94 6.87 14.54
CA PRO A 190 15.36 7.70 15.61
C PRO A 190 13.82 7.64 15.67
N VAL A 191 13.17 7.30 14.56
CA VAL A 191 11.72 7.32 14.43
C VAL A 191 11.10 5.93 14.37
N ILE A 192 11.88 4.85 14.44
CA ILE A 192 11.33 3.50 14.60
C ILE A 192 10.71 3.36 15.99
N LYS A 193 9.47 2.85 16.08
CA LYS A 193 8.85 2.57 17.37
C LYS A 193 9.62 1.46 18.08
N LYS A 194 10.08 1.74 19.30
CA LYS A 194 10.79 0.78 20.16
C LYS A 194 9.90 0.35 21.33
N ASN A 195 10.12 -0.86 21.82
CA ASN A 195 9.52 -1.37 23.06
C ASN A 195 10.29 -0.84 24.29
N GLU A 196 9.85 -1.22 25.49
CA GLU A 196 10.45 -0.80 26.77
C GLU A 196 11.93 -1.21 26.93
N LEU A 197 12.38 -2.22 26.18
CA LEU A 197 13.77 -2.69 26.15
C LEU A 197 14.62 -1.99 25.07
N GLY A 198 14.05 -1.02 24.36
CA GLY A 198 14.72 -0.31 23.27
C GLY A 198 14.79 -1.08 21.95
N HIS A 199 14.15 -2.25 21.84
CA HIS A 199 14.11 -3.01 20.59
C HIS A 199 13.01 -2.49 19.65
N ALA A 200 13.32 -2.44 18.35
CA ALA A 200 12.36 -2.08 17.32
C ALA A 200 11.13 -3.02 17.35
N ILE A 201 9.94 -2.43 17.27
CA ILE A 201 8.68 -3.14 17.06
C ILE A 201 8.42 -3.18 15.56
N TYR A 202 8.23 -4.38 15.03
CA TYR A 202 7.90 -4.61 13.62
C TYR A 202 7.21 -5.98 13.48
N TRP A 203 6.58 -6.19 12.34
CA TRP A 203 6.08 -7.51 11.96
C TRP A 203 6.84 -8.03 10.74
N ILE A 204 7.11 -9.33 10.74
CA ILE A 204 7.72 -10.05 9.62
C ILE A 204 6.93 -11.34 9.37
N ASN A 205 6.76 -11.71 8.10
CA ASN A 205 6.09 -12.95 7.74
C ASN A 205 6.95 -14.19 8.10
N GLU A 206 6.30 -15.36 8.11
CA GLU A 206 6.92 -16.64 8.51
C GLU A 206 7.96 -17.18 7.52
N HIS A 207 8.07 -16.58 6.34
CA HIS A 207 8.95 -17.05 5.27
C HIS A 207 10.37 -16.48 5.37
N ASN A 208 10.64 -15.64 6.37
CA ASN A 208 11.75 -14.70 6.34
C ASN A 208 12.69 -14.80 7.56
N ARG A 209 13.90 -15.33 7.36
CA ARG A 209 14.99 -15.39 8.38
C ARG A 209 15.81 -14.09 8.42
N ILE A 210 15.33 -13.04 9.09
CA ILE A 210 15.94 -11.74 9.53
C ILE A 210 16.99 -10.97 8.64
N LYS A 211 17.92 -11.59 7.92
CA LYS A 211 19.08 -10.90 7.29
C LYS A 211 18.88 -10.32 5.86
N LYS A 212 17.68 -10.37 5.25
CA LYS A 212 17.47 -9.99 3.83
C LYS A 212 16.22 -9.13 3.56
N PHE A 213 15.73 -8.34 4.53
CA PHE A 213 14.36 -7.78 4.51
C PHE A 213 14.27 -6.26 4.61
N MET A 214 15.19 -5.57 3.96
CA MET A 214 15.10 -4.14 3.73
C MET A 214 15.28 -3.87 2.24
N SER A 215 14.51 -2.95 1.71
CA SER A 215 14.65 -2.52 0.32
C SER A 215 14.89 -1.02 0.26
N ASP A 216 15.47 -0.56 -0.85
CA ASP A 216 15.52 0.87 -1.14
C ASP A 216 14.11 1.47 -1.12
N HIS A 217 13.10 0.76 -1.65
CA HIS A 217 11.71 1.21 -1.64
C HIS A 217 11.14 1.42 -0.23
N GLY A 218 11.24 0.43 0.65
CA GLY A 218 10.71 0.53 2.02
C GLY A 218 11.44 1.58 2.85
N THR A 219 12.75 1.72 2.63
CA THR A 219 13.59 2.75 3.26
C THR A 219 13.18 4.15 2.79
N HIS A 220 12.97 4.30 1.48
CA HIS A 220 12.55 5.55 0.84
C HIS A 220 11.17 6.00 1.34
N VAL A 221 10.20 5.08 1.34
CA VAL A 221 8.82 5.29 1.81
C VAL A 221 8.78 5.67 3.30
N GLY A 222 9.47 4.92 4.16
CA GLY A 222 9.48 5.19 5.60
C GLY A 222 10.09 6.56 5.92
N CYS A 223 11.20 6.89 5.26
CA CYS A 223 11.89 8.16 5.42
C CYS A 223 11.04 9.35 4.93
N LEU A 224 10.31 9.23 3.81
CA LEU A 224 9.38 10.29 3.37
C LEU A 224 8.26 10.55 4.38
N ALA A 225 7.76 9.50 5.04
CA ALA A 225 6.64 9.62 5.97
C ALA A 225 7.04 10.34 7.26
N ALA A 226 8.16 9.91 7.89
CA ALA A 226 8.53 10.41 9.22
C ALA A 226 10.03 10.48 9.49
N GLY A 227 10.90 10.28 8.49
CA GLY A 227 12.36 10.34 8.67
C GLY A 227 12.78 11.60 9.43
N TYR A 228 13.80 11.49 10.26
CA TYR A 228 14.34 12.60 11.03
C TYR A 228 15.81 12.76 10.71
N ARG A 229 16.16 13.85 10.01
CA ARG A 229 17.48 14.05 9.43
C ARG A 229 18.58 14.01 10.49
N ASP A 230 19.60 13.21 10.24
CA ASP A 230 20.92 13.41 10.83
C ASP A 230 21.72 14.38 9.95
N LYS A 231 22.22 15.47 10.55
CA LYS A 231 23.05 16.51 9.89
C LYS A 231 22.49 16.94 8.52
N ASN A 232 23.03 16.37 7.44
CA ASN A 232 22.70 16.70 6.04
C ASN A 232 21.64 15.77 5.41
N GLY A 233 20.91 15.01 6.24
CA GLY A 233 19.88 14.07 5.80
C GLY A 233 18.55 14.71 5.39
N ILE A 234 17.49 13.90 5.40
CA ILE A 234 16.13 14.31 4.97
C ILE A 234 15.15 14.20 6.12
N ASP A 235 14.39 15.27 6.34
CA ASP A 235 13.19 15.22 7.18
C ASP A 235 12.01 14.73 6.34
N GLY A 236 11.37 13.68 6.82
CA GLY A 236 10.06 13.26 6.35
C GLY A 236 8.97 14.23 6.79
N ILE A 237 7.74 14.04 6.31
CA ILE A 237 6.67 15.01 6.56
C ILE A 237 6.33 15.13 8.05
N ALA A 238 6.29 14.01 8.79
CA ALA A 238 5.96 13.99 10.21
C ALA A 238 7.21 13.91 11.14
N TYR A 239 8.36 14.45 10.71
CA TYR A 239 9.60 14.42 11.49
C TYR A 239 9.39 14.92 12.92
N LYS A 240 10.10 14.34 13.90
CA LYS A 240 9.98 14.57 15.37
C LYS A 240 8.61 14.26 16.01
N LYS A 241 7.53 14.06 15.25
CA LYS A 241 6.16 13.96 15.79
C LYS A 241 5.55 12.56 15.69
N SER A 242 6.06 11.75 14.76
CA SER A 242 5.51 10.42 14.50
C SER A 242 6.58 9.34 14.49
N TYR A 243 6.20 8.18 15.01
CA TYR A 243 6.99 6.95 14.87
C TYR A 243 6.59 6.14 13.63
N LEU A 244 7.46 5.25 13.19
CA LEU A 244 7.20 4.24 12.17
C LEU A 244 6.99 2.87 12.83
N LEU A 245 5.97 2.13 12.37
CA LEU A 245 5.77 0.70 12.63
C LEU A 245 5.88 -0.06 11.30
N PRO A 246 7.02 -0.71 11.00
CA PRO A 246 7.16 -1.49 9.79
C PRO A 246 6.38 -2.82 9.85
N LEU A 247 5.58 -3.10 8.82
CA LEU A 247 4.98 -4.41 8.55
C LEU A 247 5.57 -4.95 7.23
N LEU A 248 6.49 -5.91 7.35
CA LEU A 248 7.32 -6.40 6.25
C LEU A 248 6.60 -7.55 5.55
N ILE A 249 6.07 -7.29 4.35
CA ILE A 249 5.22 -8.24 3.60
C ILE A 249 5.95 -8.95 2.45
N ASN A 250 7.19 -8.59 2.19
CA ASN A 250 7.92 -9.12 1.04
C ASN A 250 8.24 -10.62 1.19
N TYR A 251 8.07 -11.37 0.12
CA TYR A 251 8.43 -12.78 -0.01
C TYR A 251 9.80 -13.00 -0.65
N ASN A 252 10.24 -12.11 -1.54
CA ASN A 252 11.48 -12.29 -2.31
C ASN A 252 12.09 -10.97 -2.81
N ASP A 253 13.27 -11.03 -3.45
CA ASP A 253 13.94 -9.81 -3.92
C ASP A 253 13.19 -9.06 -5.04
N THR A 254 12.10 -9.62 -5.58
CA THR A 254 11.27 -8.98 -6.61
C THR A 254 10.13 -8.13 -6.03
N GLY A 255 10.06 -7.99 -4.70
CA GLY A 255 9.02 -7.24 -4.00
C GLY A 255 7.66 -7.94 -4.00
N ALA A 256 7.61 -9.23 -4.34
CA ALA A 256 6.35 -9.94 -4.39
C ALA A 256 5.87 -10.30 -2.97
N PHE A 257 4.57 -10.30 -2.73
CA PHE A 257 4.03 -10.52 -1.38
C PHE A 257 2.78 -11.41 -1.42
N PHE A 258 2.39 -11.91 -0.24
CA PHE A 258 1.12 -12.61 -0.07
C PHE A 258 0.07 -11.70 0.54
N VAL A 259 -1.16 -11.80 0.02
CA VAL A 259 -2.34 -11.12 0.56
C VAL A 259 -2.56 -11.44 2.05
N SER A 260 -2.26 -12.66 2.47
CA SER A 260 -2.34 -13.09 3.86
C SER A 260 -1.37 -12.32 4.77
N ASP A 261 -0.20 -11.95 4.28
CA ASP A 261 0.82 -11.26 5.07
C ASP A 261 0.36 -9.84 5.43
N ILE A 262 -0.32 -9.16 4.51
CA ILE A 262 -0.95 -7.86 4.77
C ILE A 262 -2.00 -7.99 5.88
N ALA A 263 -2.88 -8.97 5.76
CA ALA A 263 -3.95 -9.19 6.74
C ALA A 263 -3.41 -9.55 8.13
N ILE A 264 -2.40 -10.43 8.20
CA ILE A 264 -1.77 -10.83 9.47
C ILE A 264 -0.97 -9.67 10.06
N GLY A 265 -0.25 -8.90 9.25
CA GLY A 265 0.47 -7.71 9.71
C GLY A 265 -0.48 -6.66 10.31
N LEU A 266 -1.62 -6.39 9.65
CA LEU A 266 -2.65 -5.49 10.19
C LEU A 266 -3.30 -6.03 11.47
N LYS A 267 -3.46 -7.34 11.59
CA LYS A 267 -3.90 -8.01 12.83
C LYS A 267 -2.89 -7.83 13.95
N TYR A 268 -1.60 -8.03 13.67
CA TYR A 268 -0.53 -7.78 14.63
C TYR A 268 -0.55 -6.31 15.09
N PHE A 269 -0.70 -5.36 14.17
CA PHE A 269 -0.87 -3.95 14.47
C PHE A 269 -2.05 -3.72 15.44
N ARG A 270 -3.24 -4.25 15.13
CA ARG A 270 -4.42 -4.13 16.01
C ARG A 270 -4.18 -4.75 17.39
N THR A 271 -3.51 -5.90 17.47
CA THR A 271 -3.18 -6.54 18.74
C THR A 271 -2.28 -5.65 19.60
N LEU A 272 -1.27 -4.99 19.01
CA LEU A 272 -0.43 -4.06 19.76
C LEU A 272 -1.22 -2.88 20.33
N GLU A 273 -2.23 -2.40 19.61
CA GLU A 273 -3.13 -1.35 20.12
C GLU A 273 -4.01 -1.82 21.26
N LEU A 274 -4.63 -2.99 21.13
CA LEU A 274 -5.47 -3.58 22.17
C LEU A 274 -4.69 -3.87 23.46
N LEU A 275 -3.39 -4.15 23.33
CA LEU A 275 -2.47 -4.32 24.45
C LEU A 275 -1.93 -3.00 25.01
N GLY A 276 -2.39 -1.84 24.51
CA GLY A 276 -1.95 -0.51 24.95
C GLY A 276 -0.49 -0.19 24.63
N ARG A 277 0.15 -0.91 23.69
CA ARG A 277 1.58 -0.75 23.37
C ARG A 277 1.84 0.40 22.40
N ILE A 278 0.86 0.67 21.54
CA ILE A 278 0.88 1.75 20.55
C ILE A 278 -0.54 2.30 20.39
N ARG A 279 -0.65 3.51 19.84
CA ARG A 279 -1.93 4.10 19.42
C ARG A 279 -1.68 4.83 18.12
N PHE A 280 -1.70 4.11 17.00
CA PHE A 280 -1.41 4.72 15.69
C PHE A 280 -2.70 4.85 14.90
N ARG A 281 -2.83 5.93 14.12
CA ARG A 281 -4.06 6.23 13.38
C ARG A 281 -3.87 6.16 11.86
N VAL A 282 -2.65 5.95 11.38
CA VAL A 282 -2.31 6.04 9.95
C VAL A 282 -1.64 4.76 9.47
N VAL A 283 -2.08 4.26 8.32
CA VAL A 283 -1.48 3.13 7.62
C VAL A 283 -1.15 3.56 6.19
N ASN A 284 0.12 3.49 5.80
CA ASN A 284 0.53 3.72 4.41
C ASN A 284 0.68 2.40 3.66
N MET A 285 0.07 2.34 2.47
CA MET A 285 0.13 1.22 1.53
C MET A 285 0.66 1.71 0.18
N SER A 286 1.98 1.62 -0.01
CA SER A 286 2.69 2.01 -1.24
C SER A 286 2.70 0.89 -2.29
N PHE A 287 1.55 0.22 -2.45
CA PHE A 287 1.35 -0.87 -3.42
C PHE A 287 -0.14 -0.99 -3.78
N HIS A 288 -0.41 -1.71 -4.86
CA HIS A 288 -1.74 -2.19 -5.18
C HIS A 288 -1.67 -3.60 -5.79
N ILE A 289 -2.83 -4.21 -5.99
CA ILE A 289 -3.04 -5.53 -6.58
C ILE A 289 -4.16 -5.43 -7.61
N SER A 290 -4.05 -6.19 -8.70
CA SER A 290 -5.05 -6.17 -9.78
C SER A 290 -6.35 -6.90 -9.41
N TRP A 291 -6.32 -7.75 -8.38
CA TRP A 291 -7.44 -8.59 -7.99
C TRP A 291 -7.92 -8.21 -6.58
N PRO A 292 -9.24 -8.10 -6.37
CA PRO A 292 -9.76 -7.75 -5.06
C PRO A 292 -9.51 -8.86 -4.04
N SER A 293 -9.10 -8.49 -2.83
CA SER A 293 -9.09 -9.35 -1.66
C SER A 293 -10.13 -8.90 -0.64
N ILE A 294 -11.15 -9.71 -0.46
CA ILE A 294 -12.20 -9.47 0.53
C ILE A 294 -11.68 -9.49 1.97
N ILE A 295 -10.59 -10.20 2.26
CA ILE A 295 -9.98 -10.20 3.60
C ILE A 295 -9.26 -8.89 3.87
N ILE A 296 -8.50 -8.35 2.91
CA ILE A 296 -7.90 -7.02 3.09
C ILE A 296 -9.02 -5.98 3.21
N TYR A 297 -10.05 -6.06 2.37
CA TYR A 297 -11.21 -5.16 2.45
C TYR A 297 -11.87 -5.19 3.84
N GLN A 298 -12.14 -6.38 4.39
CA GLN A 298 -12.76 -6.51 5.71
C GLN A 298 -11.87 -5.99 6.83
N VAL A 299 -10.57 -6.30 6.81
CA VAL A 299 -9.64 -5.79 7.82
C VAL A 299 -9.54 -4.26 7.75
N MET A 300 -9.49 -3.68 6.55
CA MET A 300 -9.51 -2.22 6.38
C MET A 300 -10.84 -1.61 6.86
N LYS A 301 -11.96 -2.29 6.61
CA LYS A 301 -13.29 -1.85 7.06
C LYS A 301 -13.44 -1.91 8.59
N GLU A 302 -12.86 -2.92 9.24
CA GLU A 302 -12.91 -3.07 10.71
C GLU A 302 -11.94 -2.14 11.43
N LEU A 303 -10.90 -1.68 10.75
CA LEU A 303 -10.00 -0.60 11.18
C LEU A 303 -10.58 0.77 10.79
N ASP A 304 -11.87 1.00 11.05
CA ASP A 304 -12.62 2.20 10.68
C ASP A 304 -12.14 3.48 11.39
N ASP A 305 -11.46 3.32 12.53
CA ASP A 305 -10.79 4.40 13.25
C ASP A 305 -9.43 4.78 12.65
N LYS A 306 -8.91 4.06 11.64
CA LYS A 306 -7.63 4.32 10.98
C LYS A 306 -7.82 4.99 9.63
N ILE A 307 -6.84 5.77 9.19
CA ILE A 307 -6.77 6.24 7.80
C ILE A 307 -5.75 5.40 7.03
N PHE A 308 -6.22 4.75 5.97
CA PHE A 308 -5.38 4.07 4.99
C PHE A 308 -5.01 5.02 3.87
N VAL A 309 -3.74 5.37 3.75
CA VAL A 309 -3.20 6.20 2.67
C VAL A 309 -2.58 5.29 1.62
N ILE A 310 -3.12 5.32 0.40
CA ILE A 310 -2.92 4.27 -0.59
C ILE A 310 -2.42 4.88 -1.89
N ALA A 311 -1.35 4.34 -2.44
CA ALA A 311 -0.83 4.73 -3.74
C ALA A 311 -1.82 4.35 -4.87
N ALA A 312 -2.10 5.26 -5.81
CA ALA A 312 -3.04 5.01 -6.90
C ALA A 312 -2.55 3.95 -7.92
N GLY A 313 -1.23 3.79 -8.07
CA GLY A 313 -0.59 2.90 -9.05
C GLY A 313 0.08 3.66 -10.20
N ASN A 314 0.92 2.95 -10.96
CA ASN A 314 1.92 3.52 -11.87
C ASN A 314 1.72 3.09 -13.34
N GLU A 315 0.49 2.78 -13.74
CA GLU A 315 0.14 2.20 -15.04
C GLU A 315 -0.57 3.18 -15.99
N ASN A 316 -0.76 4.44 -15.58
CA ASN A 316 -1.55 5.46 -16.30
C ASN A 316 -2.99 4.99 -16.61
N LEU A 317 -3.58 4.24 -15.67
CA LEU A 317 -4.94 3.73 -15.78
C LEU A 317 -5.96 4.70 -15.16
N ASP A 318 -7.12 4.79 -15.81
CA ASP A 318 -8.32 5.35 -15.20
C ASP A 318 -8.96 4.30 -14.29
N LEU A 319 -8.84 4.47 -12.98
CA LEU A 319 -9.33 3.54 -11.96
C LEU A 319 -10.86 3.52 -11.84
N ASP A 320 -11.56 4.49 -12.44
CA ASP A 320 -13.02 4.44 -12.54
C ASP A 320 -13.46 3.37 -13.57
N ILE A 321 -12.56 3.00 -14.50
CA ILE A 321 -12.77 1.98 -15.54
C ILE A 321 -11.97 0.71 -15.23
N ALA A 322 -10.65 0.82 -15.10
CA ALA A 322 -9.71 -0.26 -14.89
C ALA A 322 -9.31 -0.34 -13.41
N LYS A 323 -10.18 -0.98 -12.61
CA LYS A 323 -10.05 -1.02 -11.16
C LYS A 323 -8.81 -1.77 -10.69
N THR A 324 -8.16 -1.22 -9.66
CA THR A 324 -7.12 -1.90 -8.88
C THR A 324 -7.43 -1.77 -7.40
N TYR A 325 -6.86 -2.61 -6.56
CA TYR A 325 -7.21 -2.69 -5.14
C TYR A 325 -5.95 -2.57 -4.26
N PRO A 326 -6.02 -1.91 -3.10
CA PRO A 326 -7.18 -1.24 -2.51
C PRO A 326 -7.73 0.05 -3.16
N PRO A 327 -7.02 0.78 -4.07
CA PRO A 327 -7.46 2.11 -4.54
C PRO A 327 -8.93 2.22 -4.98
N SER A 328 -9.49 1.22 -5.65
CA SER A 328 -10.88 1.26 -6.14
C SER A 328 -11.94 0.76 -5.14
N TRP A 329 -11.61 0.39 -3.89
CA TRP A 329 -12.62 -0.02 -2.90
C TRP A 329 -13.39 1.15 -2.32
N ASP A 330 -14.71 1.05 -2.18
CA ASP A 330 -15.49 2.05 -1.46
C ASP A 330 -15.37 1.85 0.06
N LEU A 331 -14.48 2.62 0.68
CA LEU A 331 -14.22 2.63 2.12
C LEU A 331 -14.08 4.09 2.59
N PRO A 332 -14.80 4.53 3.63
CA PRO A 332 -14.77 5.92 4.09
C PRO A 332 -13.41 6.31 4.68
N ASN A 333 -12.65 5.33 5.14
CA ASN A 333 -11.41 5.49 5.88
C ASN A 333 -10.13 5.33 5.03
N LYS A 334 -10.24 5.41 3.69
CA LYS A 334 -9.09 5.49 2.78
C LYS A 334 -8.85 6.89 2.23
N ILE A 335 -7.64 7.13 1.77
CA ILE A 335 -7.23 8.27 0.94
C ILE A 335 -6.36 7.71 -0.19
N VAL A 336 -6.81 7.84 -1.43
CA VAL A 336 -6.08 7.39 -2.62
C VAL A 336 -5.28 8.55 -3.20
N VAL A 337 -3.98 8.31 -3.38
CA VAL A 337 -3.00 9.35 -3.71
C VAL A 337 -2.37 9.11 -5.08
N GLY A 338 -2.61 10.03 -6.01
CA GLY A 338 -1.89 10.11 -7.29
C GLY A 338 -0.58 10.90 -7.18
N ALA A 339 0.25 10.81 -8.22
CA ALA A 339 1.58 11.43 -8.24
C ALA A 339 1.62 12.66 -9.17
N THR A 340 2.22 13.76 -8.71
CA THR A 340 2.58 14.90 -9.56
C THR A 340 4.07 14.95 -9.88
N ARG A 341 4.39 15.71 -10.92
CA ARG A 341 5.74 16.15 -11.25
C ARG A 341 6.01 17.54 -10.69
N GLU A 342 7.24 17.99 -10.90
CA GLU A 342 7.73 19.30 -10.49
C GLU A 342 7.00 20.50 -11.13
N ASP A 343 6.41 20.30 -12.31
CA ASP A 343 5.58 21.29 -13.03
C ASP A 343 4.08 21.15 -12.72
N GLU A 344 3.76 20.53 -11.57
CA GLU A 344 2.41 20.36 -11.02
C GLU A 344 1.44 19.50 -11.86
N HIS A 345 1.87 19.04 -13.03
CA HIS A 345 1.08 18.11 -13.83
C HIS A 345 1.07 16.73 -13.17
N LEU A 346 0.00 15.98 -13.44
CA LEU A 346 -0.04 14.56 -13.13
C LEU A 346 1.17 13.86 -13.76
N ALA A 347 1.85 13.01 -13.00
CA ALA A 347 2.93 12.20 -13.52
C ALA A 347 2.38 11.26 -14.61
N TYR A 348 3.12 11.11 -15.71
CA TYR A 348 2.65 10.34 -16.87
C TYR A 348 2.36 8.86 -16.58
N PHE A 349 2.90 8.34 -15.48
CA PHE A 349 2.65 6.99 -15.00
C PHE A 349 1.49 6.91 -13.99
N SER A 350 1.07 8.03 -13.37
CA SER A 350 0.11 7.97 -12.27
C SER A 350 -1.24 7.46 -12.78
N ASN A 351 -1.77 6.45 -12.11
CA ASN A 351 -3.19 6.16 -12.22
C ASN A 351 -4.01 7.35 -11.74
N TYR A 352 -5.20 7.50 -12.32
CA TYR A 352 -6.11 8.61 -12.11
C TYR A 352 -7.55 8.11 -12.03
N GLY A 353 -8.51 8.98 -11.76
CA GLY A 353 -9.92 8.60 -11.64
C GLY A 353 -10.69 9.70 -10.94
N LEU A 354 -11.80 10.13 -11.54
CA LEU A 354 -12.66 11.17 -11.00
C LEU A 354 -13.39 10.74 -9.74
N ASN A 355 -13.56 9.46 -9.50
CA ASN A 355 -14.23 8.96 -8.30
C ASN A 355 -13.28 8.16 -7.41
N SER A 356 -12.21 7.61 -8.00
CA SER A 356 -11.28 6.69 -7.34
C SER A 356 -10.04 7.34 -6.73
N VAL A 357 -9.60 8.52 -7.22
CA VAL A 357 -8.40 9.21 -6.71
C VAL A 357 -8.79 10.50 -5.99
N ASP A 358 -8.46 10.58 -4.69
CA ASP A 358 -8.93 11.65 -3.80
C ASP A 358 -8.05 12.91 -3.89
N ILE A 359 -6.73 12.73 -3.94
CA ILE A 359 -5.75 13.81 -3.89
C ILE A 359 -4.49 13.40 -4.66
N VAL A 360 -3.64 14.37 -5.01
CA VAL A 360 -2.29 14.10 -5.49
C VAL A 360 -1.22 14.71 -4.58
N ALA A 361 -0.05 14.10 -4.59
CA ALA A 361 1.13 14.59 -3.92
C ALA A 361 2.37 14.40 -4.83
N PRO A 362 3.49 15.09 -4.54
CA PRO A 362 4.75 14.92 -5.26
C PRO A 362 5.15 13.45 -5.38
N GLY A 363 5.38 12.96 -6.60
CA GLY A 363 5.70 11.54 -6.81
C GLY A 363 6.72 11.25 -7.92
N LYS A 364 7.19 12.24 -8.66
CA LYS A 364 8.27 12.07 -9.66
C LYS A 364 9.59 12.66 -9.17
N ASN A 365 10.69 11.92 -9.32
CA ASN A 365 12.05 12.32 -8.94
C ASN A 365 12.14 12.79 -7.48
N ILE A 366 11.60 11.99 -6.57
CA ILE A 366 11.55 12.28 -5.14
C ILE A 366 12.82 11.73 -4.49
N THR A 367 13.64 12.60 -3.92
CA THR A 367 14.81 12.21 -3.12
C THR A 367 14.36 11.76 -1.73
N SER A 368 14.82 10.60 -1.27
CA SER A 368 14.65 10.10 0.10
C SER A 368 15.77 9.13 0.46
N CYS A 369 15.74 8.59 1.68
CA CYS A 369 16.66 7.59 2.19
C CYS A 369 16.68 6.31 1.32
N ALA A 370 17.83 5.64 1.30
CA ALA A 370 18.10 4.41 0.57
C ALA A 370 19.06 3.51 1.38
N LEU A 371 19.19 2.24 1.00
CA LEU A 371 20.06 1.30 1.70
C LEU A 371 21.52 1.75 1.74
N GLY A 372 22.17 1.47 2.86
CA GLY A 372 23.57 1.82 3.16
C GLY A 372 23.77 3.26 3.60
N ASP A 373 22.81 3.86 4.32
CA ASP A 373 22.83 5.28 4.72
C ASP A 373 22.98 6.24 3.52
N ARG A 374 22.39 5.84 2.38
CA ARG A 374 22.42 6.60 1.13
C ARG A 374 21.11 7.33 0.93
N TYR A 375 21.08 8.14 -0.13
CA TYR A 375 19.88 8.80 -0.61
C TYR A 375 19.74 8.53 -2.11
N MET A 376 18.51 8.41 -2.58
CA MET A 376 18.25 8.24 -4.01
C MET A 376 16.93 8.86 -4.44
N LYS A 377 16.84 9.12 -5.75
CA LYS A 377 15.62 9.60 -6.39
C LYS A 377 14.79 8.42 -6.90
N MET A 378 13.52 8.36 -6.49
CA MET A 378 12.55 7.39 -6.98
C MET A 378 11.32 8.10 -7.53
N SER A 379 10.64 7.46 -8.47
CA SER A 379 9.36 7.93 -9.01
C SER A 379 8.28 6.86 -8.86
N GLY A 380 7.11 7.30 -8.39
CA GLY A 380 5.92 6.48 -8.25
C GLY A 380 4.85 7.14 -7.38
N THR A 381 3.60 6.71 -7.49
CA THR A 381 2.56 7.02 -6.49
C THR A 381 2.94 6.50 -5.10
N SER A 382 3.84 5.52 -5.03
CA SER A 382 4.47 5.02 -3.81
C SER A 382 5.28 6.06 -3.04
N MET A 383 5.72 7.16 -3.68
CA MET A 383 6.38 8.29 -3.00
C MET A 383 5.36 9.36 -2.60
N ALA A 384 4.29 9.52 -3.37
CA ALA A 384 3.21 10.46 -3.07
C ALA A 384 2.39 10.02 -1.83
N SER A 385 2.14 8.72 -1.68
CA SER A 385 1.37 8.18 -0.55
C SER A 385 2.04 8.40 0.82
N PRO A 386 3.35 8.13 1.07
CA PRO A 386 3.96 8.38 2.38
C PRO A 386 4.07 9.87 2.71
N ILE A 387 4.24 10.75 1.72
CA ILE A 387 4.17 12.21 1.92
C ILE A 387 2.80 12.59 2.49
N THR A 388 1.73 12.03 1.91
CA THR A 388 0.36 12.26 2.39
C THR A 388 0.12 11.60 3.75
N ALA A 389 0.65 10.40 3.99
CA ALA A 389 0.55 9.70 5.26
C ALA A 389 1.20 10.48 6.40
N GLY A 390 2.37 11.08 6.17
CA GLY A 390 3.00 11.96 7.15
C GLY A 390 2.16 13.21 7.45
N ALA A 391 1.55 13.83 6.42
CA ALA A 391 0.64 14.95 6.64
C ALA A 391 -0.57 14.56 7.50
N VAL A 392 -1.21 13.42 7.19
CA VAL A 392 -2.32 12.87 7.98
C VAL A 392 -1.89 12.55 9.42
N SER A 393 -0.68 12.02 9.59
CA SER A 393 -0.14 11.71 10.91
C SER A 393 0.11 12.96 11.76
N LEU A 394 0.58 14.03 11.13
CA LEU A 394 0.76 15.33 11.77
C LEU A 394 -0.58 15.92 12.22
N LEU A 395 -1.64 15.82 11.39
CA LEU A 395 -2.99 16.23 11.79
C LEU A 395 -3.49 15.43 13.00
N PHE A 396 -3.35 14.10 12.99
CA PHE A 396 -3.71 13.29 14.15
C PHE A 396 -2.89 13.60 15.40
N SER A 397 -1.63 14.04 15.26
CA SER A 397 -0.84 14.45 16.43
C SER A 397 -1.39 15.71 17.10
N MET A 398 -2.19 16.53 16.42
CA MET A 398 -2.86 17.70 17.03
C MET A 398 -4.08 17.30 17.86
N ASP A 399 -4.76 16.20 17.52
CA ASP A 399 -5.86 15.62 18.30
C ASP A 399 -6.00 14.12 17.96
N MET A 400 -5.53 13.26 18.86
CA MET A 400 -5.59 11.80 18.63
C MET A 400 -6.98 11.21 18.79
N ASN A 401 -7.97 11.99 19.24
CA ASN A 401 -9.38 11.62 19.34
C ASN A 401 -10.20 12.07 18.12
N ALA A 402 -9.60 12.85 17.21
CA ALA A 402 -10.26 13.28 15.99
C ALA A 402 -10.83 12.09 15.20
N SER A 403 -12.03 12.29 14.65
CA SER A 403 -12.64 11.31 13.75
C SER A 403 -11.91 11.30 12.41
N VAL A 404 -11.94 10.15 11.74
CA VAL A 404 -11.38 10.00 10.39
C VAL A 404 -11.93 11.07 9.42
N ASN A 405 -13.23 11.38 9.54
CA ASN A 405 -13.87 12.40 8.70
C ASN A 405 -13.31 13.80 8.95
N ARG A 406 -13.06 14.19 10.22
CA ARG A 406 -12.48 15.49 10.55
C ARG A 406 -11.07 15.64 9.97
N ILE A 407 -10.24 14.60 10.09
CA ILE A 407 -8.89 14.61 9.54
C ILE A 407 -8.90 14.68 8.00
N LYS A 408 -9.76 13.88 7.35
CA LYS A 408 -9.93 13.94 5.89
C LYS A 408 -10.45 15.31 5.42
N GLN A 409 -11.41 15.89 6.14
CA GLN A 409 -11.92 17.22 5.85
C GLN A 409 -10.81 18.27 5.95
N ALA A 410 -10.02 18.24 7.03
CA ALA A 410 -8.89 19.14 7.22
C ALA A 410 -7.88 19.04 6.08
N LEU A 411 -7.49 17.81 5.74
CA LEU A 411 -6.56 17.52 4.65
C LEU A 411 -7.07 18.04 3.30
N PHE A 412 -8.32 17.73 2.95
CA PHE A 412 -8.87 18.08 1.65
C PHE A 412 -9.19 19.57 1.54
N MET A 413 -9.71 20.21 2.58
CA MET A 413 -9.99 21.66 2.56
C MET A 413 -8.71 22.49 2.59
N GLY A 414 -7.63 21.98 3.21
CA GLY A 414 -6.30 22.59 3.12
C GLY A 414 -5.54 22.28 1.84
N ALA A 415 -6.04 21.40 0.97
CA ALA A 415 -5.38 21.08 -0.29
C ALA A 415 -5.63 22.17 -1.36
N VAL A 416 -4.62 22.41 -2.19
CA VAL A 416 -4.64 23.46 -3.22
C VAL A 416 -5.23 22.93 -4.52
N SER A 417 -6.17 23.66 -5.12
CA SER A 417 -6.71 23.32 -6.43
C SER A 417 -5.67 23.58 -7.52
N VAL A 418 -5.45 22.60 -8.39
CA VAL A 418 -4.52 22.70 -9.52
C VAL A 418 -5.29 22.46 -10.81
N ARG A 419 -5.37 23.49 -11.64
CA ARG A 419 -6.14 23.47 -12.91
C ARG A 419 -5.77 22.31 -13.83
N PHE A 420 -4.49 21.94 -13.89
CA PHE A 420 -4.00 20.84 -14.73
C PHE A 420 -4.49 19.44 -14.29
N LEU A 421 -5.14 19.33 -13.13
CA LEU A 421 -5.69 18.09 -12.59
C LEU A 421 -7.21 17.98 -12.78
N GLU A 422 -7.84 19.03 -13.31
CA GLU A 422 -9.25 19.01 -13.67
C GLU A 422 -9.55 17.81 -14.59
N ARG A 423 -10.66 17.13 -14.34
CA ARG A 423 -11.11 15.94 -15.09
C ARG A 423 -10.22 14.70 -14.94
N LYS A 424 -9.16 14.73 -14.13
CA LYS A 424 -8.28 13.58 -13.89
C LYS A 424 -8.45 13.00 -12.49
N ILE A 425 -8.71 13.82 -11.49
CA ILE A 425 -8.88 13.39 -10.09
C ILE A 425 -10.10 14.07 -9.48
N LYS A 426 -10.70 13.45 -8.46
CA LYS A 426 -12.01 13.79 -7.91
C LYS A 426 -12.23 15.27 -7.58
N TYR A 427 -11.22 15.93 -7.06
CA TYR A 427 -11.32 17.33 -6.63
C TYR A 427 -10.28 18.26 -7.26
N ALA A 428 -9.44 17.76 -8.18
CA ALA A 428 -8.29 18.49 -8.72
C ALA A 428 -7.39 19.10 -7.62
N ARG A 429 -7.26 18.42 -6.46
CA ARG A 429 -6.54 18.93 -5.29
C ARG A 429 -5.16 18.29 -5.13
N ARG A 430 -4.16 19.13 -4.86
CA ARG A 430 -2.80 18.77 -4.47
C ARG A 430 -2.61 19.03 -2.98
N LEU A 431 -1.94 18.11 -2.30
CA LEU A 431 -1.55 18.27 -0.90
C LEU A 431 -0.80 19.59 -0.63
N ASN A 432 -1.19 20.27 0.44
CA ASN A 432 -0.42 21.31 1.13
C ASN A 432 -0.54 21.06 2.64
N VAL A 433 0.59 20.76 3.29
CA VAL A 433 0.67 20.36 4.70
C VAL A 433 0.38 21.55 5.61
N ASN A 434 0.95 22.72 5.31
CA ASN A 434 0.76 23.95 6.09
C ASN A 434 -0.71 24.38 6.15
N LEU A 435 -1.38 24.41 4.99
CA LEU A 435 -2.79 24.76 4.92
C LEU A 435 -3.68 23.70 5.57
N ALA A 436 -3.36 22.40 5.43
CA ALA A 436 -4.09 21.34 6.13
C ALA A 436 -3.98 21.49 7.66
N VAL A 437 -2.78 21.74 8.18
CA VAL A 437 -2.54 21.95 9.62
C VAL A 437 -3.27 23.17 10.13
N ARG A 438 -3.15 24.32 9.47
CA ARG A 438 -3.84 25.56 9.86
C ARG A 438 -5.36 25.42 9.81
N ASN A 439 -5.86 24.75 8.77
CA ASN A 439 -7.29 24.50 8.65
C ASN A 439 -7.77 23.56 9.77
N PHE A 440 -6.97 22.57 10.17
CA PHE A 440 -7.34 21.72 11.30
C PHE A 440 -7.31 22.47 12.64
N ASP A 441 -6.31 23.34 12.84
CA ASP A 441 -6.26 24.21 14.01
C ASP A 441 -7.53 25.06 14.14
N VAL A 442 -8.02 25.63 13.03
CA VAL A 442 -9.30 26.36 12.99
C VAL A 442 -10.51 25.44 13.29
N ILE A 443 -10.50 24.19 12.83
CA ILE A 443 -11.55 23.20 13.11
C ILE A 443 -11.55 22.78 14.59
N LEU A 444 -10.40 22.78 15.26
CA LEU A 444 -10.30 22.39 16.68
C LEU A 444 -10.80 23.49 17.63
N HIS A 445 -10.74 24.77 17.21
CA HIS A 445 -11.08 25.92 18.04
C HIS A 445 -12.44 26.55 17.72
N ASN A 446 -13.16 26.03 16.72
CA ASN A 446 -14.55 26.37 16.40
C ASN A 446 -15.47 25.18 16.69
#